data_AF-A0A1A7NUL8-F1
#
_entry.id   AF-A0A1A7NUL8-F1
#
_cell.length_a   1.000
_cell.length_b   1.000
_cell.length_c   1.000
_cell.angle_alpha   90.00
_cell.angle_beta   90.00
_cell.angle_gamma   90.00
#
_symmetry.space_group_name_H-M   'P 1'
#
loop_
_entity.id
_entity.type
_entity.pdbx_description
1 polymer ?
#
loop_
_entity_poly.entity_id
_entity_poly.type
_entity_poly.pdbx_seq_one_letter_code
_entity_poly.pdbx_strand_id
1 'polypeptide(L)'
;MSIRWNIVLSIIAIALLAWLYSLQQNTVPVLTKKDSDPEYIAKQMTTTVYGPTGTIQYQAESTNVDYFNNDKAVFSQPVLYVYDKDETKAWRLQADKAILMDKDKLTLQGNVKLQSLQKESKIQTIDTEQAFVNLTTQDITSDTMVTLTGLNFTSNGKVLDGNLQKQTATLKEQVKTYYEIKN
;
A
#
# COMPACT_ATOMS: atom_id res chain seq x y z
N MET A 1 -58.79 -36.72 41.69
CA MET A 1 -57.74 -37.67 41.30
C MET A 1 -57.08 -37.18 40.01
N SER A 2 -56.41 -36.03 40.05
CA SER A 2 -55.88 -35.35 38.85
C SER A 2 -54.70 -34.43 39.17
N ILE A 3 -54.66 -33.85 40.38
CA ILE A 3 -53.58 -32.94 40.78
C ILE A 3 -52.19 -33.62 40.82
N ARG A 4 -52.13 -34.89 41.24
CA ARG A 4 -50.87 -35.65 41.31
C ARG A 4 -50.29 -35.93 39.93
N TRP A 5 -51.14 -36.19 38.94
CA TRP A 5 -50.72 -36.45 37.56
C TRP A 5 -50.27 -35.17 36.86
N ASN A 6 -50.96 -34.06 37.12
CA ASN A 6 -50.60 -32.75 36.58
C ASN A 6 -49.23 -32.27 37.07
N ILE A 7 -48.87 -32.55 38.33
CA ILE A 7 -47.54 -32.23 38.88
C ILE A 7 -46.44 -32.98 38.15
N VAL A 8 -46.63 -34.29 37.88
CA VAL A 8 -45.66 -35.10 37.14
C VAL A 8 -45.51 -34.59 35.71
N LEU A 9 -46.61 -34.23 35.06
CA LEU A 9 -46.59 -33.68 33.69
C LEU A 9 -45.88 -32.33 33.61
N SER A 10 -46.08 -31.44 34.59
CA SER A 10 -45.37 -30.16 34.67
C SER A 10 -43.87 -30.33 34.85
N ILE A 11 -43.42 -31.30 35.66
CA ILE A 11 -41.99 -31.58 35.85
C ILE A 11 -41.36 -32.06 34.54
N ILE A 12 -42.05 -32.95 33.81
CA ILE A 12 -41.58 -33.44 32.50
C ILE A 12 -41.52 -32.29 31.49
N ALA A 13 -42.53 -31.41 31.46
CA ALA A 13 -42.52 -30.25 30.58
C ALA A 13 -41.36 -29.30 30.87
N ILE A 14 -41.07 -29.03 32.16
CA ILE A 14 -39.93 -28.19 32.56
C ILE A 14 -38.60 -28.84 32.19
N ALA A 15 -38.46 -30.15 32.38
CA ALA A 15 -37.26 -30.89 31.99
C ALA A 15 -37.05 -30.85 30.46
N LEU A 16 -38.11 -31.01 29.67
CA LEU A 16 -38.06 -30.89 28.22
C LEU A 16 -37.73 -29.47 27.76
N LEU A 17 -38.25 -28.43 28.44
CA LEU A 17 -37.90 -27.04 28.14
C LEU A 17 -36.45 -26.71 28.49
N ALA A 18 -35.95 -27.21 29.62
CA ALA A 18 -34.55 -27.06 30.00
C ALA A 18 -33.61 -27.79 29.01
N TRP A 19 -34.02 -28.97 28.55
CA TRP A 19 -33.29 -29.71 27.53
C TRP A 19 -33.31 -28.98 26.18
N LEU A 20 -34.47 -28.49 25.74
CA LEU A 20 -34.60 -27.68 24.53
C LEU A 20 -33.72 -26.42 24.58
N TYR A 21 -33.70 -25.74 25.72
CA TYR A 21 -32.84 -24.57 25.94
C TYR A 21 -31.35 -24.93 25.87
N SER A 22 -30.97 -26.10 26.40
CA SER A 22 -29.61 -26.62 26.26
C SER A 22 -29.26 -26.98 24.81
N LEU A 23 -30.20 -27.49 24.01
CA LEU A 23 -29.97 -27.73 22.58
C LEU A 23 -29.88 -26.42 21.76
N GLN A 24 -30.53 -25.35 22.22
CA GLN A 24 -30.46 -24.03 21.61
C GLN A 24 -29.20 -23.23 21.94
N GLN A 25 -28.33 -23.72 22.83
CA GLN A 25 -26.95 -23.23 22.94
C GLN A 25 -26.15 -23.68 21.72
N ASN A 26 -26.52 -23.18 20.55
CA ASN A 26 -25.63 -23.09 19.43
C ASN A 26 -24.55 -22.09 19.85
N THR A 27 -23.41 -22.59 20.31
CA THR A 27 -22.18 -21.82 20.31
C THR A 27 -21.84 -21.53 18.86
N VAL A 28 -22.44 -20.47 18.31
CA VAL A 28 -21.99 -19.91 17.04
C VAL A 28 -20.54 -19.54 17.32
N PRO A 29 -19.55 -20.15 16.65
CA PRO A 29 -18.18 -19.72 16.82
C PRO A 29 -18.18 -18.24 16.47
N VAL A 30 -17.86 -17.40 17.46
CA VAL A 30 -17.65 -15.99 17.19
C VAL A 30 -16.42 -15.96 16.28
N LEU A 31 -16.66 -15.85 14.98
CA LEU A 31 -15.63 -15.55 13.99
C LEU A 31 -15.23 -14.09 14.22
N THR A 32 -14.55 -13.81 15.34
CA THR A 32 -13.97 -12.51 15.58
C THR A 32 -12.80 -12.40 14.61
N LYS A 33 -13.06 -11.78 13.46
CA LYS A 33 -12.00 -11.33 12.57
C LYS A 33 -11.04 -10.47 13.40
N LYS A 34 -9.75 -10.78 13.35
CA LYS A 34 -8.77 -9.93 14.02
C LYS A 34 -8.67 -8.64 13.22
N ASP A 35 -8.54 -7.50 13.89
CA ASP A 35 -8.32 -6.21 13.22
C ASP A 35 -7.05 -6.21 12.33
N SER A 36 -6.14 -7.16 12.55
CA SER A 36 -4.94 -7.37 11.73
C SER A 36 -5.21 -8.04 10.38
N ASP A 37 -6.41 -8.58 10.15
CA ASP A 37 -6.72 -9.34 8.94
C ASP A 37 -7.30 -8.40 7.87
N PRO A 38 -6.89 -8.52 6.59
CA PRO A 38 -7.39 -7.66 5.53
C PRO A 38 -8.91 -7.82 5.35
N GLU A 39 -9.59 -6.74 4.99
CA GLU A 39 -10.99 -6.75 4.54
C GLU A 39 -11.13 -7.28 3.13
N TYR A 40 -10.20 -6.90 2.26
CA TYR A 40 -10.21 -7.31 0.87
C TYR A 40 -8.81 -7.76 0.47
N ILE A 41 -8.75 -8.85 -0.27
CA ILE A 41 -7.55 -9.35 -0.91
C ILE A 41 -7.84 -9.39 -2.40
N ALA A 42 -7.06 -8.66 -3.18
CA ALA A 42 -7.13 -8.66 -4.63
C ALA A 42 -5.83 -9.19 -5.22
N LYS A 43 -5.92 -10.00 -6.28
CA LYS A 43 -4.77 -10.54 -7.01
C LYS A 43 -4.73 -9.93 -8.40
N GLN A 44 -3.53 -9.65 -8.90
CA GLN A 44 -3.30 -9.07 -10.23
C GLN A 44 -4.16 -7.83 -10.47
N MET A 45 -4.02 -6.85 -9.57
CA MET A 45 -4.85 -5.65 -9.55
C MET A 45 -4.16 -4.51 -10.28
N THR A 46 -4.92 -3.83 -11.13
CA THR A 46 -4.55 -2.55 -11.74
C THR A 46 -5.50 -1.49 -11.24
N THR A 47 -4.97 -0.38 -10.74
CA THR A 47 -5.74 0.75 -10.20
C THR A 47 -5.32 2.02 -10.90
N THR A 48 -6.28 2.75 -11.43
CA THR A 48 -6.07 4.07 -12.03
C THR A 48 -6.77 5.11 -11.17
N VAL A 49 -6.03 6.13 -10.75
CA VAL A 49 -6.56 7.23 -9.94
C VAL A 49 -6.61 8.50 -10.76
N TYR A 50 -7.77 9.13 -10.73
CA TYR A 50 -8.07 10.36 -11.47
C TYR A 50 -8.10 11.54 -10.49
N GLY A 51 -7.56 12.67 -10.95
CA GLY A 51 -7.65 13.94 -10.23
C GLY A 51 -9.05 14.57 -10.36
N PRO A 52 -9.31 15.66 -9.63
CA PRO A 52 -10.62 16.34 -9.64
C PRO A 52 -11.04 16.87 -11.02
N THR A 53 -10.08 17.12 -11.91
CA THR A 53 -10.29 17.59 -13.28
C THR A 53 -10.53 16.46 -14.28
N GLY A 54 -10.51 15.19 -13.84
CA GLY A 54 -10.64 14.02 -14.70
C GLY A 54 -9.34 13.54 -15.36
N THR A 55 -8.21 14.19 -15.07
CA THR A 55 -6.88 13.79 -15.58
C THR A 55 -6.33 12.62 -14.76
N ILE A 56 -5.51 11.76 -15.38
CA ILE A 56 -4.88 10.63 -14.67
C ILE A 56 -3.78 11.18 -13.75
N GLN A 57 -3.83 10.87 -12.47
CA GLN A 57 -2.75 11.19 -11.53
C GLN A 57 -1.71 10.08 -11.49
N TYR A 58 -2.16 8.84 -11.29
CA TYR A 58 -1.28 7.67 -11.28
C TYR A 58 -2.01 6.38 -11.64
N GLN A 59 -1.23 5.40 -12.08
CA GLN A 59 -1.68 4.03 -12.34
C GLN A 59 -0.79 3.04 -11.58
N ALA A 60 -1.36 2.23 -10.70
CA ALA A 60 -0.67 1.22 -9.93
C ALA A 60 -1.03 -0.18 -10.44
N GLU A 61 -0.03 -1.05 -10.55
CA GLU A 61 -0.16 -2.47 -10.89
C GLU A 61 0.50 -3.29 -9.77
N SER A 62 -0.13 -4.37 -9.33
CA SER A 62 0.44 -5.22 -8.27
C SER A 62 -0.06 -6.66 -8.35
N THR A 63 0.80 -7.60 -7.94
CA THR A 63 0.46 -9.03 -7.91
C THR A 63 -0.55 -9.36 -6.82
N ASN A 64 -0.47 -8.70 -5.65
CA ASN A 64 -1.40 -8.89 -4.54
C ASN A 64 -1.61 -7.57 -3.79
N VAL A 65 -2.85 -7.27 -3.45
CA VAL A 65 -3.25 -6.08 -2.69
C VAL A 65 -4.11 -6.49 -1.51
N ASP A 66 -3.62 -6.20 -0.31
CA ASP A 66 -4.34 -6.43 0.95
C ASP A 66 -4.84 -5.08 1.47
N TYR A 67 -6.16 -4.90 1.55
CA TYR A 67 -6.80 -3.70 2.07
C TYR A 67 -7.31 -3.92 3.50
N PHE A 68 -7.10 -2.95 4.37
CA PHE A 68 -7.47 -2.98 5.79
C PHE A 68 -8.47 -1.87 6.12
N ASN A 69 -9.22 -2.04 7.22
CA ASN A 69 -10.30 -1.13 7.64
C ASN A 69 -9.87 0.31 7.99
N ASN A 70 -8.56 0.56 8.12
CA ASN A 70 -7.97 1.83 8.50
C ASN A 70 -7.38 2.59 7.31
N ASP A 71 -7.99 2.47 6.12
CA ASP A 71 -7.54 3.09 4.87
C ASP A 71 -6.08 2.76 4.49
N LYS A 72 -5.62 1.59 4.93
CA LYS A 72 -4.30 1.06 4.61
C LYS A 72 -4.43 0.01 3.51
N ALA A 73 -3.61 0.16 2.47
CA ALA A 73 -3.45 -0.87 1.44
C ALA A 73 -1.99 -1.30 1.36
N VAL A 74 -1.75 -2.61 1.32
CA VAL A 74 -0.42 -3.20 1.18
C VAL A 74 -0.34 -3.89 -0.17
N PHE A 75 0.63 -3.48 -0.98
CA PHE A 75 0.86 -3.98 -2.33
C PHE A 75 2.12 -4.83 -2.36
N SER A 76 2.04 -5.98 -3.02
CA SER A 76 3.19 -6.87 -3.27
C SER A 76 3.69 -6.70 -4.70
N GLN A 77 5.00 -6.51 -4.86
CA GLN A 77 5.65 -6.22 -6.15
C GLN A 77 4.95 -5.12 -6.96
N PRO A 78 4.70 -3.95 -6.36
CA PRO A 78 4.02 -2.86 -7.04
C PRO A 78 4.86 -2.26 -8.18
N VAL A 79 4.18 -1.88 -9.26
CA VAL A 79 4.69 -0.99 -10.31
C VAL A 79 3.72 0.17 -10.44
N LEU A 80 4.18 1.38 -10.15
CA LEU A 80 3.41 2.61 -10.18
C LEU A 80 3.91 3.51 -11.31
N TYR A 81 2.98 4.04 -12.10
CA TYR A 81 3.23 5.04 -13.12
C TYR A 81 2.65 6.38 -12.67
N VAL A 82 3.50 7.42 -12.62
CA VAL A 82 3.07 8.80 -12.32
C VAL A 82 3.01 9.56 -13.64
N TYR A 83 1.91 10.28 -13.82
CA TYR A 83 1.63 11.03 -15.03
C TYR A 83 2.02 12.50 -14.89
N ASP A 84 2.45 13.12 -15.99
CA ASP A 84 2.65 14.55 -16.06
C ASP A 84 1.36 15.31 -16.46
N LYS A 85 1.50 16.62 -16.66
CA LYS A 85 0.38 17.50 -17.03
C LYS A 85 -0.18 17.22 -18.42
N ASP A 86 0.60 16.58 -19.29
CA ASP A 86 0.22 16.24 -20.66
C ASP A 86 -0.33 14.81 -20.74
N GLU A 87 -0.67 14.21 -19.59
CA GLU A 87 -1.17 12.83 -19.45
C GLU A 87 -0.22 11.77 -20.01
N THR A 88 1.08 12.06 -20.03
CA THR A 88 2.10 11.07 -20.40
C THR A 88 2.73 10.46 -19.15
N LYS A 89 3.13 9.19 -19.23
CA LYS A 89 3.82 8.51 -18.14
C LYS A 89 5.20 9.14 -17.97
N ALA A 90 5.41 9.87 -16.88
CA ALA A 90 6.66 10.58 -16.59
C ALA A 90 7.62 9.72 -15.77
N TRP A 91 7.09 8.98 -14.79
CA TRP A 91 7.89 8.17 -13.88
C TRP A 91 7.32 6.76 -13.74
N ARG A 92 8.22 5.80 -13.57
CA ARG A 92 7.93 4.42 -13.17
C ARG A 92 8.60 4.13 -11.84
N LEU A 93 7.81 3.78 -10.83
CA LEU A 93 8.27 3.44 -9.49
C LEU A 93 8.00 1.96 -9.25
N GLN A 94 8.98 1.23 -8.76
CA GLN A 94 8.86 -0.19 -8.43
C GLN A 94 9.52 -0.49 -7.09
N ALA A 95 9.00 -1.50 -6.40
CA ALA A 95 9.53 -1.98 -5.12
C ALA A 95 9.10 -3.44 -4.89
N ASP A 96 9.63 -4.08 -3.86
CA ASP A 96 9.15 -5.39 -3.41
C ASP A 96 7.80 -5.28 -2.69
N LYS A 97 7.62 -4.19 -1.94
CA LYS A 97 6.40 -3.91 -1.17
C LYS A 97 6.09 -2.41 -1.21
N ALA A 98 4.81 -2.08 -1.29
CA ALA A 98 4.34 -0.73 -0.98
C ALA A 98 3.23 -0.74 0.06
N ILE A 99 3.16 0.34 0.84
CA ILE A 99 2.10 0.59 1.80
C ILE A 99 1.53 1.96 1.50
N LEU A 100 0.26 2.01 1.16
CA LEU A 100 -0.50 3.26 1.00
C LEU A 100 -1.31 3.50 2.26
N MET A 101 -1.22 4.70 2.82
CA MET A 101 -2.03 5.18 3.94
C MET A 101 -2.62 6.55 3.60
N ASP A 102 -3.74 6.91 4.23
CA ASP A 102 -4.37 8.23 4.10
C ASP A 102 -4.63 8.65 2.63
N LYS A 103 -4.78 7.67 1.72
CA LYS A 103 -4.98 7.81 0.26
C LYS A 103 -3.80 8.32 -0.55
N ASP A 104 -2.83 9.03 0.03
CA ASP A 104 -1.72 9.63 -0.72
C ASP A 104 -0.32 9.38 -0.15
N LYS A 105 -0.19 8.83 1.06
CA LYS A 105 1.12 8.54 1.67
C LYS A 105 1.58 7.15 1.27
N LEU A 106 2.47 7.09 0.29
CA LEU A 106 3.02 5.85 -0.22
C LEU A 106 4.40 5.60 0.37
N THR A 107 4.56 4.47 1.06
CA THR A 107 5.86 3.97 1.52
C THR A 107 6.28 2.81 0.63
N LEU A 108 7.43 2.91 -0.03
CA LEU A 108 8.05 1.89 -0.86
C LEU A 108 9.17 1.21 -0.07
N GLN A 109 9.24 -0.12 -0.10
CA GLN A 109 10.20 -0.90 0.69
C GLN A 109 10.78 -2.06 -0.13
N GLY A 110 12.11 -2.18 -0.08
CA GLY A 110 12.88 -3.23 -0.74
C GLY A 110 13.05 -2.97 -2.24
N ASN A 111 14.30 -2.98 -2.71
CA ASN A 111 14.66 -2.82 -4.12
C ASN A 111 13.91 -1.66 -4.80
N VAL A 112 13.80 -0.52 -4.11
CA VAL A 112 13.04 0.62 -4.59
C VAL A 112 13.79 1.26 -5.75
N LYS A 113 13.14 1.32 -6.91
CA LYS A 113 13.68 1.93 -8.11
C LYS A 113 12.68 2.88 -8.72
N LEU A 114 13.11 4.12 -8.88
CA LEU A 114 12.39 5.13 -9.63
C LEU A 114 13.13 5.36 -10.94
N GLN A 115 12.40 5.35 -12.03
CA GLN A 115 12.94 5.54 -13.37
C GLN A 115 12.14 6.61 -14.07
N SER A 116 12.84 7.61 -14.61
CA SER A 116 12.24 8.55 -15.54
C SER A 116 11.95 7.84 -16.85
N LEU A 117 10.75 8.06 -17.39
CA LEU A 117 10.34 7.60 -18.71
C LEU A 117 10.54 8.68 -19.79
N GLN A 118 10.92 9.90 -19.37
CA GLN A 118 11.26 11.00 -20.26
C GLN A 118 12.75 10.97 -20.60
N LYS A 119 13.08 10.95 -21.89
CA LYS A 119 14.46 10.89 -22.40
C LYS A 119 15.32 12.09 -21.97
N GLU A 120 14.71 13.27 -21.96
CA GLU A 120 15.39 14.54 -21.64
C GLU A 120 15.51 14.80 -20.14
N SER A 121 15.00 13.91 -19.28
CA SER A 121 15.09 14.11 -17.84
C SER A 121 16.54 14.13 -17.38
N LYS A 122 16.89 15.14 -16.57
CA LYS A 122 18.23 15.23 -15.97
C LYS A 122 18.49 14.09 -14.99
N ILE A 123 17.44 13.57 -14.37
CA ILE A 123 17.46 12.43 -13.45
C ILE A 123 16.91 11.22 -14.18
N GLN A 124 17.72 10.18 -14.32
CA GLN A 124 17.36 8.96 -15.03
C GLN A 124 16.84 7.90 -14.06
N THR A 125 17.59 7.59 -13.00
CA THR A 125 17.15 6.63 -11.97
C THR A 125 17.46 7.11 -10.56
N ILE A 126 16.65 6.64 -9.62
CA ILE A 126 16.88 6.73 -8.18
C ILE A 126 16.70 5.32 -7.63
N ASP A 127 17.75 4.76 -7.05
CA ASP A 127 17.76 3.42 -6.48
C ASP A 127 18.01 3.53 -4.96
N THR A 128 17.17 2.86 -4.15
CA THR A 128 17.22 2.95 -2.68
C THR A 128 16.51 1.76 -2.01
N GLU A 129 16.67 1.59 -0.70
CA GLU A 129 16.00 0.52 0.06
C GLU A 129 14.60 0.92 0.54
N GLN A 130 14.40 2.20 0.84
CA GLN A 130 13.11 2.72 1.29
C GLN A 130 12.88 4.12 0.73
N ALA A 131 11.66 4.41 0.30
CA ALA A 131 11.28 5.76 -0.09
C ALA A 131 9.87 6.08 0.40
N PHE A 132 9.64 7.34 0.73
CA PHE A 132 8.34 7.90 1.08
C PHE A 132 7.94 8.88 -0.01
N VAL A 133 6.75 8.67 -0.56
CA VAL A 133 6.21 9.48 -1.65
C VAL A 133 4.85 10.01 -1.22
N ASN A 134 4.65 11.32 -1.33
CA ASN A 134 3.31 11.89 -1.30
C ASN A 134 2.76 11.93 -2.73
N LEU A 135 1.70 11.18 -3.01
CA LEU A 135 1.16 11.06 -4.37
C LEU A 135 0.44 12.33 -4.85
N THR A 136 0.01 13.19 -3.92
CA THR A 136 -0.65 14.47 -4.23
C THR A 136 0.37 15.54 -4.63
N THR A 137 1.39 15.77 -3.79
CA THR A 137 2.43 16.79 -4.02
C THR A 137 3.56 16.29 -4.90
N GLN A 138 3.67 14.96 -5.06
CA GLN A 138 4.76 14.24 -5.73
C GLN A 138 6.13 14.45 -5.07
N ASP A 139 6.15 14.84 -3.80
CA ASP A 139 7.38 14.90 -3.01
C ASP A 139 7.87 13.48 -2.72
N ILE A 140 9.18 13.30 -2.80
CA ILE A 140 9.86 12.05 -2.49
C ILE A 140 10.97 12.30 -1.46
N THR A 141 11.03 11.42 -0.47
CA THR A 141 12.11 11.40 0.51
C THR A 141 12.61 9.98 0.74
N SER A 142 13.84 9.86 1.21
CA SER A 142 14.41 8.61 1.73
C SER A 142 15.37 8.97 2.84
N ASP A 143 15.44 8.16 3.88
CA ASP A 143 16.43 8.24 4.96
C ASP A 143 17.56 7.20 4.79
N THR A 144 17.46 6.33 3.79
CA THR A 144 18.44 5.30 3.47
C THR A 144 19.49 5.78 2.47
N MET A 145 20.44 4.92 2.13
CA MET A 145 21.41 5.21 1.07
C MET A 145 20.69 5.24 -0.27
N VAL A 146 21.02 6.23 -1.09
CA VAL A 146 20.39 6.48 -2.37
C VAL A 146 21.48 6.61 -3.43
N THR A 147 21.27 5.90 -4.53
CA THR A 147 22.05 6.06 -5.76
C THR A 147 21.21 6.83 -6.76
N LEU A 148 21.62 8.05 -7.05
CA LEU A 148 21.00 8.95 -8.02
C LEU A 148 21.82 8.91 -9.32
N THR A 149 21.21 8.42 -10.40
CA THR A 149 21.83 8.40 -11.73
C THR A 149 21.21 9.47 -12.61
N GLY A 150 22.02 10.40 -13.10
CA GLY A 150 21.64 11.38 -14.10
C GLY A 150 22.22 11.05 -15.49
N LEU A 151 22.10 11.98 -16.45
CA LEU A 151 22.56 11.76 -17.82
C LEU A 151 24.08 11.51 -17.95
N ASN A 152 24.89 12.22 -17.16
CA ASN A 152 26.36 12.17 -17.21
C ASN A 152 26.99 12.11 -15.81
N PHE A 153 26.22 11.70 -14.80
CA PHE A 153 26.71 11.62 -13.43
C PHE A 153 25.99 10.52 -12.65
N THR A 154 26.68 9.98 -11.65
CA THR A 154 26.10 9.12 -10.62
C THR A 154 26.49 9.67 -9.26
N SER A 155 25.51 9.90 -8.39
CA SER A 155 25.74 10.37 -7.02
C SER A 155 25.22 9.37 -6.02
N ASN A 156 26.00 9.10 -4.98
CA ASN A 156 25.61 8.26 -3.86
C ASN A 156 25.54 9.14 -2.63
N GLY A 157 24.47 9.03 -1.85
CA GLY A 157 24.33 9.81 -0.63
C GLY A 157 23.23 9.27 0.26
N LYS A 158 23.31 9.62 1.53
CA LYS A 158 22.28 9.34 2.52
C LYS A 158 21.34 10.55 2.60
N VAL A 159 20.07 10.28 2.87
CA VAL A 159 18.99 11.27 2.92
C VAL A 159 18.73 11.92 1.56
N LEU A 160 17.62 11.52 0.93
CA LEU A 160 17.07 12.11 -0.29
C LEU A 160 15.91 13.03 0.04
N ASP A 161 15.86 14.16 -0.66
CA ASP A 161 14.73 15.09 -0.70
C ASP A 161 14.52 15.53 -2.14
N GLY A 162 13.32 15.34 -2.67
CA GLY A 162 13.02 15.61 -4.07
C GLY A 162 11.55 15.76 -4.38
N ASN A 163 11.26 16.00 -5.65
CA ASN A 163 9.92 16.12 -6.18
C ASN A 163 9.88 15.60 -7.63
N LEU A 164 8.99 14.65 -7.90
CA LEU A 164 8.90 13.97 -9.20
C LEU A 164 8.37 14.89 -10.29
N GLN A 165 7.40 15.76 -9.97
CA GLN A 165 6.83 16.71 -10.91
C GLN A 165 7.85 17.77 -11.35
N LYS A 166 8.64 18.28 -10.40
CA LYS A 166 9.69 19.28 -10.64
C LYS A 166 10.99 18.66 -11.17
N GLN A 167 11.09 17.33 -11.16
CA GLN A 167 12.29 16.58 -11.53
C GLN A 167 13.53 17.01 -10.74
N THR A 168 13.35 17.22 -9.44
CA THR A 168 14.43 17.65 -8.53
C THR A 168 14.72 16.55 -7.52
N ALA A 169 16.00 16.30 -7.25
CA ALA A 169 16.48 15.40 -6.22
C ALA A 169 17.76 15.96 -5.60
N THR A 170 17.79 16.00 -4.27
CA THR A 170 18.91 16.51 -3.47
C THR A 170 19.31 15.45 -2.46
N LEU A 171 20.59 15.10 -2.45
CA LEU A 171 21.20 14.25 -1.43
C LEU A 171 21.84 15.15 -0.37
N LYS A 172 21.57 14.90 0.92
CA LYS A 172 21.98 15.81 2.01
C LYS A 172 23.21 15.34 2.78
N GLU A 173 23.42 14.03 2.92
CA GLU A 173 24.48 13.46 3.75
C GLU A 173 25.38 12.51 2.97
N GLN A 174 26.67 12.43 3.37
CA GLN A 174 27.64 11.46 2.85
C GLN A 174 27.73 11.40 1.32
N VAL A 175 27.56 12.54 0.66
CA VAL A 175 27.42 12.61 -0.80
C VAL A 175 28.75 12.39 -1.51
N LYS A 176 28.77 11.47 -2.49
CA LYS A 176 29.88 11.21 -3.40
C LYS A 176 29.37 11.18 -4.83
N THR A 177 29.87 12.08 -5.66
CA THR A 177 29.44 12.20 -7.07
C THR A 177 30.57 11.84 -8.02
N TYR A 178 30.23 11.02 -9.01
CA TYR A 178 31.09 10.63 -10.11
C TYR A 178 30.50 11.18 -11.41
N TYR A 179 31.35 11.70 -12.28
CA TYR A 179 30.96 12.25 -13.58
C TYR A 179 31.54 11.38 -14.69
N GLU A 180 30.74 11.09 -15.71
CA GLU A 180 31.21 10.47 -16.93
C GLU A 180 31.52 11.58 -17.96
N ILE A 181 32.76 11.59 -18.44
CA ILE A 181 33.17 12.46 -19.54
C ILE A 181 33.01 11.66 -20.82
N LYS A 182 32.06 12.06 -21.68
CA LYS A 182 31.95 11.50 -23.03
C LYS A 182 33.05 12.11 -23.89
N ASN A 183 33.95 11.25 -24.39
CA ASN A 183 34.90 11.59 -25.46
C ASN A 183 34.19 11.62 -26.82
#